data_AF-A0AAD7NP47-F1
#
_entry.id   AF-A0AAD7NP47-F1
#
_cell.length_a   1.000
_cell.length_b   1.000
_cell.length_c   1.000
_cell.angle_alpha   90.00
_cell.angle_beta   90.00
_cell.angle_gamma   90.00
#
_symmetry.space_group_name_H-M   'P 1'
#
loop_
_entity.id
_entity.type
_entity.pdbx_description
1 polymer ?
#
loop_
_entity_poly.entity_id
_entity_poly.type
_entity_poly.pdbx_seq_one_letter_code
_entity_poly.pdbx_strand_id
1 'polypeptide(L)'
;MDSPPRGPPRADGTQLDDNRQSQSPAGSRSSSPLAGRTGCNPLKRPTKNMDQYADSVTNKRHLKPVDGQELRDFGRLTGPQQSIAIFGLMLKNREMLGAITPSEAVHHISTAMEGRIERAAFLVVVDPATPYYVQRGAPVTRVTNYLEKHGLTPDIKNDKSKFPVYTKRSGLRLTHYLIKELVSSPAAWTYCCSRHC
;
A
#
# COMPACT_ATOMS: atom_id res chain seq x y z
N MET A 1 -0.14 68.06 4.79
CA MET A 1 -1.40 67.49 5.34
C MET A 1 -1.29 66.00 5.12
N ASP A 2 -0.47 65.37 5.97
CA ASP A 2 -0.04 63.99 5.83
C ASP A 2 -0.95 63.08 6.67
N SER A 3 -1.58 62.12 5.99
CA SER A 3 -2.40 61.09 6.65
C SER A 3 -1.51 59.88 6.98
N PRO A 4 -1.54 59.35 8.22
CA PRO A 4 -0.73 58.19 8.59
C PRO A 4 -1.32 56.87 8.06
N PRO A 5 -0.49 55.83 7.88
CA PRO A 5 -0.91 54.56 7.30
C PRO A 5 -1.74 53.70 8.27
N ARG A 6 -2.82 53.10 7.73
CA ARG A 6 -3.66 52.10 8.41
C ARG A 6 -2.86 50.84 8.71
N GLY A 7 -2.78 50.48 9.99
CA GLY A 7 -2.25 49.17 10.43
C GLY A 7 -3.16 48.00 10.05
N PRO A 8 -2.61 46.78 9.98
CA PRO A 8 -3.36 45.59 9.59
C PRO A 8 -4.32 45.10 10.70
N PRO A 9 -5.43 44.43 10.33
CA PRO A 9 -6.40 43.92 11.27
C PRO A 9 -5.83 42.76 12.12
N ARG A 10 -6.13 42.81 13.42
CA ARG A 10 -5.90 41.77 14.42
C ARG A 10 -6.66 40.50 14.02
N ALA A 11 -5.97 39.37 13.93
CA ALA A 11 -6.60 38.06 13.80
C ALA A 11 -7.19 37.64 15.15
N ASP A 12 -8.52 37.49 15.17
CA ASP A 12 -9.26 36.94 16.31
C ASP A 12 -8.86 35.49 16.57
N GLY A 13 -8.59 35.20 17.84
CA GLY A 13 -8.23 33.89 18.35
C GLY A 13 -9.40 32.91 18.18
N THR A 14 -9.19 31.90 17.34
CA THR A 14 -10.10 30.75 17.26
C THR A 14 -9.84 29.85 18.46
N GLN A 15 -10.75 29.95 19.43
CA GLN A 15 -10.88 29.08 20.58
C GLN A 15 -11.20 27.66 20.07
N LEU A 16 -10.26 26.72 20.23
CA LEU A 16 -10.53 25.30 19.98
C LEU A 16 -11.05 24.70 21.28
N ASP A 17 -12.36 24.46 21.32
CA ASP A 17 -13.02 23.67 22.34
C ASP A 17 -12.55 22.20 22.25
N ASP A 18 -11.70 21.81 23.19
CA ASP A 18 -11.44 20.43 23.57
C ASP A 18 -12.71 19.85 24.22
N ASN A 19 -13.58 19.24 23.42
CA ASN A 19 -14.64 18.39 23.95
C ASN A 19 -14.84 17.14 23.09
N ARG A 20 -13.83 16.27 23.09
CA ARG A 20 -13.94 14.92 22.54
C ARG A 20 -14.03 13.90 23.67
N GLN A 21 -15.22 13.86 24.29
CA GLN A 21 -15.64 12.72 25.11
C GLN A 21 -15.60 11.45 24.27
N SER A 22 -14.57 10.64 24.49
CA SER A 22 -14.50 9.26 24.01
C SER A 22 -15.49 8.43 24.80
N GLN A 23 -16.71 8.28 24.28
CA GLN A 23 -17.66 7.27 24.76
C GLN A 23 -17.20 5.91 24.24
N SER A 24 -16.63 5.11 25.13
CA SER A 24 -16.45 3.68 24.92
C SER A 24 -17.82 3.01 24.73
N PRO A 25 -18.05 2.21 23.67
CA PRO A 25 -19.27 1.44 23.57
C PRO A 25 -19.29 0.40 24.69
N ALA A 26 -20.28 0.52 25.58
CA ALA A 26 -20.61 -0.46 26.60
C ALA A 26 -20.98 -1.78 25.91
N GLY A 27 -20.00 -2.68 25.84
CA GLY A 27 -20.20 -4.06 25.42
C GLY A 27 -21.25 -4.71 26.31
N SER A 28 -22.33 -5.15 25.67
CA SER A 28 -23.46 -5.86 26.26
C SER A 28 -22.97 -7.00 27.15
N ARG A 29 -23.31 -6.91 28.44
CA ARG A 29 -23.18 -8.00 29.40
C ARG A 29 -24.16 -9.11 29.01
N SER A 30 -23.70 -10.07 28.23
CA SER A 30 -24.36 -11.37 28.11
C SER A 30 -23.93 -12.23 29.30
N SER A 31 -24.77 -12.22 30.34
CA SER A 31 -24.71 -13.17 31.44
C SER A 31 -25.28 -14.50 30.99
N SER A 32 -24.42 -15.41 30.57
CA SER A 32 -24.76 -16.84 30.45
C SER A 32 -24.29 -17.58 31.72
N PRO A 33 -25.14 -18.44 32.32
CA PRO A 33 -24.85 -19.07 33.60
C PRO A 33 -23.86 -20.23 33.49
N LEU A 34 -23.26 -20.51 34.65
CA LEU A 34 -22.26 -21.55 34.93
C LEU A 34 -22.65 -22.94 34.40
N ALA A 35 -21.71 -23.59 33.69
CA ALA A 35 -21.50 -25.04 33.77
C ALA A 35 -20.08 -25.41 33.30
N GLY A 36 -19.26 -25.91 34.23
CA GLY A 36 -18.17 -26.84 33.92
C GLY A 36 -17.01 -26.35 33.05
N ARG A 37 -16.33 -25.26 33.41
CA ARG A 37 -14.94 -25.07 32.97
C ARG A 37 -14.04 -25.93 33.83
N THR A 38 -13.87 -27.19 33.41
CA THR A 38 -12.78 -28.07 33.79
C THR A 38 -11.51 -27.24 33.85
N GLY A 39 -10.87 -27.20 35.02
CA GLY A 39 -9.69 -26.38 35.27
C GLY A 39 -8.70 -26.53 34.13
N CYS A 40 -8.50 -25.45 33.37
CA CYS A 40 -7.29 -25.29 32.60
C CYS A 40 -6.18 -25.15 33.62
N ASN A 41 -5.71 -26.29 34.15
CA ASN A 41 -4.40 -26.37 34.75
C ASN A 41 -3.50 -25.62 33.78
N PRO A 42 -2.82 -24.53 34.20
CA PRO A 42 -1.68 -24.05 33.44
C PRO A 42 -0.73 -25.25 33.46
N LEU A 43 -0.84 -26.11 32.45
CA LEU A 43 0.06 -27.21 32.20
C LEU A 43 1.41 -26.57 32.39
N LYS A 44 2.09 -26.94 33.49
CA LYS A 44 3.48 -26.59 33.76
C LYS A 44 4.15 -26.94 32.45
N ARG A 45 4.37 -25.94 31.60
CA ARG A 45 5.01 -26.17 30.31
C ARG A 45 6.31 -26.79 30.75
N PRO A 46 6.57 -28.06 30.39
CA PRO A 46 7.86 -28.65 30.68
C PRO A 46 8.86 -27.60 30.25
N THR A 47 9.82 -27.29 31.11
CA THR A 47 10.91 -26.35 30.83
C THR A 47 11.68 -26.96 29.66
N LYS A 48 11.08 -26.88 28.46
CA LYS A 48 11.60 -27.44 27.25
C LYS A 48 12.85 -26.64 27.04
N ASN A 49 13.97 -27.36 27.01
CA ASN A 49 15.25 -26.83 26.60
C ASN A 49 14.99 -25.92 25.39
N MET A 50 15.31 -24.63 25.51
CA MET A 50 14.97 -23.63 24.50
C MET A 50 15.53 -24.02 23.12
N ASP A 51 16.64 -24.76 23.11
CA ASP A 51 17.25 -25.38 21.93
C ASP A 51 16.26 -26.31 21.19
N GLN A 52 15.54 -27.20 21.90
CA GLN A 52 14.55 -28.09 21.28
C GLN A 52 13.35 -27.31 20.72
N TYR A 53 12.97 -26.22 21.39
CA TYR A 53 11.92 -25.35 20.87
C TYR A 53 12.37 -24.65 19.60
N ALA A 54 13.57 -24.08 19.58
CA ALA A 54 14.17 -23.45 18.41
C ALA A 54 14.29 -24.43 17.23
N ASP A 55 14.72 -25.66 17.46
CA ASP A 55 14.76 -26.71 16.42
C ASP A 55 13.37 -27.02 15.87
N SER A 56 12.36 -27.14 16.75
CA SER A 56 10.98 -27.38 16.33
C SER A 56 10.40 -26.24 15.48
N VAL A 57 10.73 -24.99 15.81
CA VAL A 57 10.30 -23.80 15.07
C VAL A 57 11.02 -23.73 13.73
N THR A 58 12.34 -23.97 13.71
CA THR A 58 13.18 -24.00 12.51
C THR A 58 12.64 -25.01 11.50
N ASN A 59 12.36 -26.23 11.94
CA ASN A 59 11.80 -27.28 11.08
C ASN A 59 10.37 -26.96 10.63
N LYS A 60 9.52 -26.46 11.53
CA LYS A 60 8.12 -26.12 11.21
C LYS A 60 7.98 -24.94 10.25
N ARG A 61 8.92 -23.98 10.29
CA ARG A 61 8.92 -22.79 9.43
C ARG A 61 9.86 -22.91 8.23
N HIS A 62 10.54 -24.05 8.08
CA HIS A 62 11.54 -24.27 7.03
C HIS A 62 12.58 -23.13 6.97
N LEU A 63 13.08 -22.70 8.12
CA LEU A 63 14.11 -21.66 8.19
C LEU A 63 15.43 -22.17 7.61
N LYS A 64 16.28 -21.26 7.14
CA LYS A 64 17.63 -21.60 6.71
C LYS A 64 18.44 -22.08 7.92
N PRO A 65 19.45 -22.95 7.72
CA PRO A 65 20.26 -23.46 8.83
C PRO A 65 20.99 -22.34 9.59
N VAL A 66 21.36 -21.24 8.90
CA VAL A 66 21.98 -20.06 9.51
C VAL A 66 21.00 -19.40 10.50
N ASP A 67 19.78 -19.11 10.05
CA ASP A 67 18.73 -18.48 10.88
C ASP A 67 18.32 -19.38 12.06
N GLY A 68 18.34 -20.71 11.86
CA GLY A 68 18.10 -21.69 12.92
C GLY A 68 19.17 -21.65 14.02
N GLN A 69 20.43 -21.40 13.66
CA GLN A 69 21.51 -21.24 14.63
C GLN A 69 21.34 -19.94 15.43
N GLU A 70 21.02 -18.83 14.78
CA GLU A 70 20.74 -17.56 15.46
C GLU A 70 19.57 -17.69 16.45
N LEU A 71 18.53 -18.45 16.08
CA LEU A 71 17.38 -18.70 16.95
C LEU A 71 17.76 -19.51 18.21
N ARG A 72 18.68 -20.47 18.08
CA ARG A 72 19.23 -21.22 19.22
C ARG A 72 20.07 -20.31 20.11
N ASP A 73 20.95 -19.51 19.52
CA ASP A 73 21.78 -18.58 20.27
C ASP A 73 20.94 -17.54 21.01
N PHE A 74 19.86 -17.04 20.41
CA PHE A 74 18.88 -16.18 21.06
C PHE A 74 18.13 -16.90 22.19
N GLY A 75 17.76 -18.17 21.99
CA GLY A 75 17.09 -19.00 23.00
C GLY A 75 17.93 -19.26 24.26
N ARG A 76 19.26 -19.18 24.16
CA ARG A 76 20.22 -19.33 25.27
C ARG A 76 20.39 -18.07 26.12
N LEU A 77 19.97 -16.92 25.60
CA LEU A 77 20.02 -15.66 26.34
C LEU A 77 19.02 -15.65 27.50
N THR A 78 19.37 -14.95 28.57
CA THR A 78 18.44 -14.67 29.67
C THR A 78 17.31 -13.74 29.21
N GLY A 79 16.16 -13.73 29.92
CA GLY A 79 15.02 -12.88 29.57
C GLY A 79 15.34 -11.38 29.35
N PRO A 80 16.16 -10.75 30.22
CA PRO A 80 16.61 -9.37 30.00
C PRO A 80 17.48 -9.21 28.74
N GLN A 81 18.40 -10.15 28.50
CA GLN A 81 19.26 -10.14 27.31
C GLN A 81 18.44 -10.32 26.02
N GLN A 82 17.45 -11.21 26.03
CA GLN A 82 16.50 -11.38 24.91
C GLN A 82 15.75 -10.08 24.61
N SER A 83 15.33 -9.36 25.65
CA SER A 83 14.59 -8.09 25.50
C SER A 83 15.47 -7.00 24.87
N ILE A 84 16.73 -6.90 25.29
CA ILE A 84 17.72 -5.99 24.69
C ILE A 84 17.99 -6.36 23.23
N ALA A 85 18.16 -7.65 22.94
CA ALA A 85 18.41 -8.12 21.58
C ALA A 85 17.22 -7.82 20.64
N ILE A 86 15.97 -8.03 21.09
CA ILE A 86 14.77 -7.63 20.34
C ILE A 86 14.76 -6.12 20.08
N PHE A 87 15.05 -5.31 21.10
CA PHE A 87 15.09 -3.86 20.95
C PHE A 87 16.17 -3.42 19.96
N GLY A 88 17.37 -4.02 20.02
CA GLY A 88 18.44 -3.79 19.04
C GLY A 88 18.03 -4.16 17.62
N LEU A 89 17.36 -5.30 17.43
CA LEU A 89 16.82 -5.70 16.12
C LEU A 89 15.76 -4.71 15.61
N MET A 90 14.89 -4.19 16.50
CA MET A 90 13.92 -3.15 16.14
C MET A 90 14.60 -1.85 15.71
N LEU A 91 15.66 -1.42 16.39
CA LEU A 91 16.44 -0.23 16.00
C LEU A 91 17.12 -0.42 14.65
N LYS A 92 17.76 -1.58 14.43
CA LYS A 92 18.36 -1.94 13.13
C LYS A 92 17.32 -1.95 12.02
N ASN A 93 16.14 -2.54 12.27
CA ASN A 93 15.05 -2.53 11.30
C ASN A 93 14.57 -1.10 11.02
N ARG A 94 14.48 -0.24 12.03
CA ARG A 94 14.12 1.18 11.86
C ARG A 94 15.17 1.92 11.02
N GLU A 95 16.45 1.67 11.24
CA GLU A 95 17.53 2.24 10.44
C GLU A 95 17.48 1.75 9.00
N MET A 96 17.33 0.44 8.78
CA MET A 96 17.14 -0.14 7.45
C MET A 96 15.90 0.44 6.74
N LEU A 97 14.78 0.59 7.45
CA LEU A 97 13.56 1.21 6.92
C LEU A 97 13.76 2.71 6.62
N GLY A 98 14.60 3.42 7.37
CA GLY A 98 14.98 4.80 7.07
C GLY A 98 15.95 4.92 5.88
N ALA A 99 16.87 3.96 5.75
CA ALA A 99 17.82 3.85 4.63
C ALA A 99 17.15 3.40 3.33
N ILE A 100 16.03 2.67 3.45
CA ILE A 100 14.99 2.61 2.41
C ILE A 100 14.32 3.98 2.39
N THR A 101 15.09 5.02 2.02
CA THR A 101 14.54 6.28 1.55
C THR A 101 13.52 5.89 0.49
N PRO A 102 12.26 6.32 0.60
CA PRO A 102 11.27 5.91 -0.35
C PRO A 102 11.45 6.79 -1.60
N SER A 103 12.57 6.67 -2.29
CA SER A 103 12.67 7.05 -3.70
C SER A 103 11.71 6.21 -4.55
N GLU A 104 11.25 5.09 -3.98
CA GLU A 104 10.12 4.28 -4.42
C GLU A 104 8.96 4.27 -3.39
N ALA A 105 8.71 5.36 -2.63
CA ALA A 105 7.37 5.53 -2.06
C ALA A 105 6.46 5.48 -3.27
N VAL A 106 5.73 4.36 -3.42
CA VAL A 106 4.69 4.20 -4.40
C VAL A 106 3.79 5.40 -4.21
N HIS A 107 3.97 6.41 -5.07
CA HIS A 107 3.27 7.67 -4.95
C HIS A 107 1.80 7.33 -4.88
N HIS A 108 1.19 7.61 -3.73
CA HIS A 108 -0.15 7.15 -3.47
C HIS A 108 -1.10 7.94 -4.37
N ILE A 109 -1.52 7.30 -5.46
CA ILE A 109 -2.52 7.87 -6.36
C ILE A 109 -3.83 7.93 -5.58
N SER A 110 -4.40 9.13 -5.44
CA SER A 110 -5.70 9.28 -4.80
C SER A 110 -6.77 8.49 -5.56
N THR A 111 -7.76 7.95 -4.83
CA THR A 111 -8.86 7.18 -5.42
C THR A 111 -9.61 7.94 -6.51
N ALA A 112 -9.78 9.25 -6.33
CA ALA A 112 -10.38 10.13 -7.33
C ALA A 112 -9.57 10.18 -8.63
N MET A 113 -8.24 10.25 -8.54
CA MET A 113 -7.37 10.24 -9.71
C MET A 113 -7.34 8.87 -10.38
N GLU A 114 -7.38 7.80 -9.59
CA GLU A 114 -7.52 6.44 -10.12
C GLU A 114 -8.80 6.28 -10.95
N GLY A 115 -9.94 6.76 -10.46
CA GLY A 115 -11.19 6.75 -11.23
C GLY A 115 -11.12 7.56 -12.53
N ARG A 116 -10.31 8.64 -12.57
CA ARG A 116 -10.06 9.40 -13.81
C ARG A 116 -9.19 8.63 -14.79
N ILE A 117 -8.15 7.96 -14.31
CA ILE A 117 -7.30 7.07 -15.14
C ILE A 117 -8.16 5.97 -15.74
N GLU A 118 -9.04 5.37 -14.95
CA GLU A 118 -9.93 4.29 -15.38
C GLU A 118 -10.88 4.78 -16.48
N ARG A 119 -11.57 5.90 -16.26
CA ARG A 119 -12.48 6.49 -17.26
C ARG A 119 -11.73 6.87 -18.54
N ALA A 120 -10.55 7.46 -18.44
CA ALA A 120 -9.74 7.84 -19.58
C ALA A 120 -9.27 6.62 -20.38
N ALA A 121 -8.82 5.56 -19.69
CA ALA A 121 -8.43 4.31 -20.32
C ALA A 121 -9.61 3.66 -21.05
N PHE A 122 -10.79 3.62 -20.43
CA PHE A 122 -12.00 3.12 -21.06
C PHE A 122 -12.38 3.91 -22.31
N LEU A 123 -12.38 5.24 -22.25
CA LEU A 123 -12.69 6.09 -23.41
C LEU A 123 -11.70 5.89 -24.57
N VAL A 124 -10.41 5.69 -24.26
CA VAL A 124 -9.41 5.37 -25.27
C VAL A 124 -9.74 4.04 -25.93
N VAL A 125 -10.02 2.99 -25.14
CA VAL A 125 -10.35 1.62 -25.62
C VAL A 125 -11.58 1.61 -26.51
N VAL A 126 -12.64 2.33 -26.14
CA VAL A 126 -13.90 2.37 -26.89
C VAL A 126 -13.82 3.27 -28.14
N ASP A 127 -12.80 4.13 -28.27
CA ASP A 127 -12.65 4.99 -29.45
C ASP A 127 -12.39 4.14 -30.71
N PRO A 128 -13.30 4.17 -31.72
CA PRO A 128 -13.16 3.40 -32.95
C PRO A 128 -12.00 3.87 -33.83
N ALA A 129 -11.29 4.96 -33.48
CA ALA A 129 -10.05 5.37 -34.15
C ALA A 129 -8.91 4.37 -33.87
N THR A 130 -8.96 3.23 -34.57
CA THR A 130 -8.14 2.04 -34.40
C THR A 130 -6.63 2.15 -34.70
N PRO A 131 -6.08 3.08 -35.53
CA PRO A 131 -4.68 2.98 -35.92
C PRO A 131 -3.70 3.26 -34.76
N TYR A 132 -4.16 3.87 -33.67
CA TYR A 132 -3.32 4.21 -32.52
C TYR A 132 -2.95 3.01 -31.65
N TYR A 133 -3.66 1.88 -31.74
CA TYR A 133 -3.29 0.66 -31.00
C TYR A 133 -2.07 -0.05 -31.60
N VAL A 134 -1.78 0.21 -32.87
CA VAL A 134 -0.66 -0.40 -33.59
C VAL A 134 0.68 0.19 -33.12
N GLN A 135 0.69 1.44 -32.66
CA GLN A 135 1.90 2.11 -32.20
C GLN A 135 2.12 1.90 -30.70
N ARG A 136 3.28 1.31 -30.37
CA ARG A 136 3.69 1.02 -28.98
C ARG A 136 3.72 2.31 -28.15
N GLY A 137 2.79 2.43 -27.20
CA GLY A 137 2.73 3.54 -26.24
C GLY A 137 1.75 4.68 -26.58
N ALA A 138 1.23 4.76 -27.80
CA ALA A 138 0.29 5.82 -28.19
C ALA A 138 -1.00 5.87 -27.34
N PRO A 139 -1.59 4.73 -26.91
CA PRO A 139 -2.76 4.75 -26.01
C PRO A 139 -2.45 5.38 -24.65
N VAL A 140 -1.25 5.15 -24.11
CA VAL A 140 -0.82 5.74 -22.83
C VAL A 140 -0.64 7.25 -22.97
N THR A 141 -0.09 7.71 -24.10
CA THR A 141 0.04 9.14 -24.41
C THR A 141 -1.33 9.82 -24.51
N ARG A 142 -2.35 9.16 -25.06
CA ARG A 142 -3.71 9.72 -25.07
C ARG A 142 -4.32 9.80 -23.68
N VAL A 143 -4.17 8.75 -22.87
CA VAL A 143 -4.67 8.77 -21.48
C VAL A 143 -3.99 9.89 -20.69
N THR A 144 -2.67 10.06 -20.82
CA THR A 144 -1.95 11.16 -20.16
C THR A 144 -2.40 12.53 -20.66
N ASN A 145 -2.54 12.74 -21.97
CA ASN A 145 -3.08 13.99 -22.54
C ASN A 145 -4.51 14.29 -22.04
N TYR A 146 -5.34 13.27 -21.86
CA TYR A 146 -6.68 13.43 -21.26
C TYR A 146 -6.58 13.83 -19.78
N LEU A 147 -5.71 13.17 -19.02
CA LEU A 147 -5.49 13.49 -17.61
C LEU A 147 -4.97 14.92 -17.43
N GLU A 148 -4.09 15.41 -18.30
CA GLU A 148 -3.60 16.80 -18.30
C GLU A 148 -4.74 17.81 -18.43
N LYS A 149 -5.75 17.52 -19.27
CA LYS A 149 -6.93 18.39 -19.42
C LYS A 149 -7.89 18.31 -18.24
N HIS A 150 -7.90 17.20 -17.52
CA HIS A 150 -8.92 16.87 -16.52
C HIS A 150 -8.36 16.69 -15.10
N GLY A 151 -7.18 17.25 -14.81
CA GLY A 151 -6.70 17.49 -13.44
C GLY A 151 -5.38 16.84 -13.04
N LEU A 152 -4.56 16.37 -13.99
CA LEU A 152 -3.14 16.16 -13.74
C LEU A 152 -2.47 17.54 -13.69
N THR A 153 -2.05 17.96 -12.51
CA THR A 153 -1.38 19.25 -12.35
C THR A 153 0.00 19.23 -13.02
N PRO A 154 0.47 20.38 -13.56
CA PRO A 154 1.78 20.46 -14.19
C PRO A 154 2.92 20.09 -13.22
N ASP A 155 2.73 20.32 -11.91
CA ASP A 155 3.68 19.92 -10.87
C ASP A 155 3.90 18.40 -10.84
N ILE A 156 2.84 17.61 -11.01
CA ILE A 156 2.94 16.15 -11.05
C ILE A 156 3.59 15.68 -12.34
N LYS A 157 3.35 16.39 -13.47
CA LYS A 157 3.94 16.07 -14.77
C LYS A 157 5.45 16.32 -14.79
N ASN A 158 5.89 17.41 -14.18
CA ASN A 158 7.30 17.78 -14.12
C ASN A 158 8.08 16.97 -13.08
N ASP A 159 7.39 16.32 -12.15
CA ASP A 159 7.99 15.46 -11.14
C ASP A 159 8.38 14.09 -11.74
N LYS A 160 9.70 13.92 -11.94
CA LYS A 160 10.31 12.68 -12.47
C LYS A 160 9.98 11.44 -11.63
N SER A 161 9.67 11.60 -10.35
CA SER A 161 9.33 10.47 -9.47
C SER A 161 7.87 10.06 -9.59
N LYS A 162 6.96 11.04 -9.74
CA LYS A 162 5.51 10.79 -9.73
C LYS A 162 4.97 10.43 -11.11
N PHE A 163 5.40 11.13 -12.15
CA PHE A 163 4.85 10.96 -13.50
C PHE A 163 4.95 9.50 -14.01
N PRO A 164 6.08 8.77 -13.82
CA PRO A 164 6.16 7.36 -14.21
C PRO A 164 5.16 6.44 -13.50
N VAL A 165 4.74 6.79 -12.28
CA VAL A 165 3.73 6.01 -11.53
C VAL A 165 2.37 6.13 -12.21
N TYR A 166 2.00 7.34 -12.66
CA TYR A 166 0.77 7.57 -13.41
C TYR A 166 0.78 6.87 -14.77
N THR A 167 1.86 7.00 -15.54
CA THR A 167 1.98 6.35 -16.86
C THR A 167 1.94 4.83 -16.74
N LYS A 168 2.63 4.25 -15.75
CA LYS A 168 2.60 2.81 -15.45
C LYS A 168 1.19 2.35 -15.07
N ARG A 169 0.48 3.09 -14.21
CA ARG A 169 -0.90 2.78 -13.80
C ARG A 169 -1.87 2.84 -14.98
N SER A 170 -1.75 3.86 -15.84
CA SER A 170 -2.53 3.97 -17.07
C SER A 170 -2.28 2.79 -18.02
N GLY A 171 -1.02 2.40 -18.20
CA GLY A 171 -0.65 1.23 -19.01
C GLY A 171 -1.30 -0.06 -18.51
N LEU A 172 -1.24 -0.32 -17.19
CA LEU A 172 -1.86 -1.49 -16.58
C LEU A 172 -3.39 -1.55 -16.82
N ARG A 173 -4.08 -0.41 -16.70
CA ARG A 173 -5.53 -0.34 -16.94
C ARG A 173 -5.87 -0.62 -18.40
N LEU A 174 -5.11 -0.05 -19.33
CA LEU A 174 -5.28 -0.31 -20.76
C LEU A 174 -5.07 -1.80 -21.09
N THR A 175 -4.02 -2.44 -20.56
CA THR A 175 -3.80 -3.88 -20.77
C THR A 175 -4.94 -4.73 -20.22
N HIS A 176 -5.51 -4.36 -19.06
CA HIS A 176 -6.62 -5.09 -18.47
C HIS A 176 -7.89 -5.05 -19.34
N TYR A 177 -8.22 -3.89 -19.92
CA TYR A 177 -9.36 -3.75 -20.83
C TYR A 177 -9.12 -4.45 -22.17
N LEU A 178 -7.94 -4.29 -22.77
CA LEU A 178 -7.61 -4.93 -24.05
C LEU A 178 -7.64 -6.45 -23.96
N ILE A 179 -7.10 -7.04 -22.87
CA ILE A 179 -7.19 -8.49 -22.66
C ILE A 179 -8.65 -8.93 -22.53
N LYS A 180 -9.47 -8.19 -21.77
CA LYS A 180 -10.89 -8.53 -21.60
C LYS A 180 -11.66 -8.46 -22.92
N GLU A 181 -11.37 -7.48 -23.75
CA GLU A 181 -12.00 -7.30 -25.06
C GLU A 181 -11.56 -8.37 -26.06
N LEU A 182 -10.26 -8.68 -26.11
CA LEU A 182 -9.72 -9.80 -26.91
C LEU A 182 -10.31 -11.16 -26.51
N VAL A 183 -10.57 -11.37 -25.23
CA VAL A 183 -11.21 -12.60 -24.72
C VAL A 183 -12.71 -12.63 -25.00
N SER A 184 -13.36 -11.47 -25.08
CA SER A 184 -14.82 -11.38 -25.24
C SER A 184 -15.28 -11.27 -26.70
N SER A 185 -14.40 -10.91 -27.65
CA SER A 185 -14.74 -10.78 -29.07
C SER A 185 -13.84 -11.66 -29.96
N PRO A 186 -14.18 -12.96 -30.16
CA PRO A 186 -13.46 -13.82 -31.10
C PRO A 186 -13.54 -13.33 -32.56
N ALA A 187 -14.52 -12.48 -32.89
CA ALA A 187 -14.65 -11.86 -34.22
C ALA A 187 -13.60 -10.78 -34.53
N ALA A 188 -12.89 -10.25 -33.52
CA ALA A 188 -11.83 -9.26 -33.74
C ALA A 188 -10.55 -9.91 -34.34
N TRP A 189 -10.36 -11.21 -34.15
CA TRP A 189 -9.20 -11.94 -34.68
C TRP A 189 -9.24 -12.10 -36.20
N THR A 190 -10.43 -12.25 -36.79
CA THR A 190 -10.60 -12.44 -38.23
C THR A 190 -10.29 -11.17 -39.03
N TYR A 191 -10.41 -9.98 -38.45
CA TYR A 191 -10.08 -8.72 -39.15
C TYR A 191 -8.58 -8.41 -39.19
N CYS A 192 -7.79 -8.87 -38.22
CA CYS A 192 -6.33 -8.66 -38.21
C CYS A 192 -5.60 -9.58 -39.20
N CYS A 193 -6.09 -10.80 -39.45
CA CYS A 193 -5.45 -11.70 -40.43
C CYS A 193 -5.68 -11.29 -41.89
N SER A 194 -6.78 -10.61 -42.23
CA SER A 194 -7.10 -10.29 -43.63
C SER A 194 -6.42 -9.03 -44.20
N ARG A 195 -5.63 -8.30 -43.42
CA ARG A 195 -4.93 -7.06 -43.89
C ARG A 195 -3.40 -7.20 -44.01
N HIS A 196 -2.85 -8.39 -43.79
CA HIS A 196 -1.42 -8.67 -43.91
C HIS A 196 -1.09 -9.87 -44.81
N CYS A 197 -2.01 -10.26 -45.70
CA CYS A 197 -1.72 -11.11 -46.85
C CYS A 197 -1.80 -10.28 -48.14
#